data_AF-A0A433RR67-F1
#
_entry.id   AF-A0A433RR67-F1
#
_cell.length_a   1.000
_cell.length_b   1.000
_cell.length_c   1.000
_cell.angle_alpha   90.00
_cell.angle_beta   90.00
_cell.angle_gamma   90.00
#
_symmetry.space_group_name_H-M   'P 1'
#
loop_
_entity.id
_entity.type
_entity.pdbx_description
1 polymer ?
#
loop_
_entity_poly.entity_id
_entity_poly.type
_entity_poly.pdbx_seq_one_letter_code
_entity_poly.pdbx_strand_id
1 'polypeptide(L)'
;MINTLIEHQRLSITFAETLQRLSDDDWRRKIALNKWSIAEIMGHFRFWDAFLLTKRLPFFFTTQQFEPSPNVDLINEQSAAYARVTEKDKVLAEFIIHRQQIVEQLLQFSPQQWEKMLKIGDTELTVLHYFIISSQNPPPSRNVVRREGMNANPMILPVLIC
;
A
#
# COMPACT_ATOMS: atom_id res chain seq x y z
N MET A 1 -15.74 1.65 -11.29
CA MET A 1 -14.30 1.89 -11.07
C MET A 1 -14.00 2.35 -9.64
N ILE A 2 -14.52 3.50 -9.17
CA ILE A 2 -14.34 3.96 -7.77
C ILE A 2 -14.90 2.95 -6.75
N ASN A 3 -16.13 2.46 -6.95
CA ASN A 3 -16.70 1.45 -6.05
C ASN A 3 -15.83 0.18 -6.01
N THR A 4 -15.36 -0.31 -7.16
CA THR A 4 -14.45 -1.46 -7.25
C THR A 4 -13.15 -1.22 -6.49
N LEU A 5 -12.58 -0.01 -6.57
CA LEU A 5 -11.39 0.37 -5.79
C LEU A 5 -11.67 0.31 -4.29
N ILE A 6 -12.78 0.89 -3.83
CA ILE A 6 -13.15 0.91 -2.41
C ILE A 6 -13.41 -0.51 -1.90
N GLU A 7 -14.13 -1.34 -2.67
CA GLU A 7 -14.36 -2.74 -2.31
C GLU A 7 -13.06 -3.53 -2.24
N HIS A 8 -12.12 -3.30 -3.15
CA HIS A 8 -10.79 -3.92 -3.07
C HIS A 8 -10.06 -3.55 -1.75
N GLN A 9 -10.18 -2.29 -1.29
CA GLN A 9 -9.61 -1.90 0.01
C GLN A 9 -10.30 -2.63 1.17
N ARG A 10 -11.63 -2.75 1.14
CA ARG A 10 -12.39 -3.49 2.18
C ARG A 10 -12.02 -4.97 2.20
N LEU A 11 -11.90 -5.61 1.04
CA LEU A 11 -11.48 -7.01 0.93
C LEU A 11 -10.08 -7.22 1.49
N SER A 12 -9.16 -6.27 1.32
CA SER A 12 -7.82 -6.37 1.92
C SER A 12 -7.84 -6.38 3.45
N ILE A 13 -8.78 -5.66 4.08
CA ILE A 13 -8.99 -5.69 5.53
C ILE A 13 -9.48 -7.07 5.96
N THR A 14 -10.54 -7.57 5.32
CA THR A 14 -11.08 -8.90 5.63
C THR A 14 -10.04 -9.99 5.42
N PHE A 15 -9.22 -9.90 4.37
CA PHE A 15 -8.11 -10.81 4.14
C PHE A 15 -7.10 -10.78 5.31
N ALA A 16 -6.68 -9.59 5.75
CA ALA A 16 -5.76 -9.45 6.86
C ALA A 16 -6.31 -10.04 8.18
N GLU A 17 -7.61 -9.92 8.43
CA GLU A 17 -8.26 -10.56 9.57
C GLU A 17 -8.13 -12.09 9.53
N THR A 18 -8.21 -12.71 8.34
CA THR A 18 -8.03 -14.17 8.22
C THR A 18 -6.62 -14.63 8.61
N LEU A 19 -5.60 -13.77 8.47
CA LEU A 19 -4.20 -14.08 8.79
C LEU A 19 -3.96 -14.22 10.30
N GLN A 20 -4.86 -13.72 11.15
CA GLN A 20 -4.77 -13.90 12.60
C GLN A 20 -4.71 -15.38 13.00
N ARG A 21 -5.29 -16.28 12.19
CA ARG A 21 -5.32 -17.72 12.44
C ARG A 21 -3.98 -18.43 12.19
N LEU A 22 -3.03 -17.78 11.54
CA LEU A 22 -1.72 -18.37 11.25
C LEU A 22 -0.89 -18.55 12.52
N SER A 23 -0.11 -19.62 12.59
CA SER A 23 0.96 -19.74 13.59
C SER A 23 2.04 -18.68 13.35
N ASP A 24 2.85 -18.36 14.38
CA ASP A 24 3.99 -17.45 14.18
C ASP A 24 5.03 -18.03 13.19
N ASP A 25 5.19 -19.36 13.18
CA ASP A 25 6.03 -20.06 12.21
C ASP A 25 5.52 -19.85 10.77
N ASP A 26 4.22 -20.02 10.52
CA ASP A 26 3.63 -19.79 9.19
C ASP A 26 3.71 -18.33 8.78
N TRP A 27 3.49 -17.41 9.74
CA TRP A 27 3.56 -15.97 9.55
C TRP A 27 4.96 -15.51 9.09
N ARG A 28 6.02 -16.10 9.66
CA ARG A 28 7.43 -15.77 9.38
C ARG A 28 8.07 -16.65 8.32
N ARG A 29 7.39 -17.72 7.86
CA ARG A 29 7.91 -18.55 6.79
C ARG A 29 7.89 -17.80 5.47
N LYS A 30 9.02 -17.81 4.75
CA LYS A 30 9.09 -17.30 3.37
C LYS A 30 8.13 -18.09 2.49
N ILE A 31 7.38 -17.39 1.64
CA ILE A 31 6.42 -18.05 0.72
C ILE A 31 7.11 -18.94 -0.32
N ALA A 32 8.35 -18.60 -0.66
CA ALA A 32 9.23 -19.38 -1.52
C ALA A 32 10.69 -18.97 -1.30
N LEU A 33 11.63 -19.71 -1.90
CA LEU A 33 13.04 -19.34 -1.90
C LEU A 33 13.21 -17.91 -2.48
N ASN A 34 13.98 -17.07 -1.78
CA ASN A 34 14.22 -15.67 -2.13
C ASN A 34 12.97 -14.77 -2.21
N LYS A 35 11.84 -15.20 -1.64
CA LYS A 35 10.64 -14.37 -1.47
C LYS A 35 10.43 -13.98 -0.01
N TRP A 36 9.60 -12.98 0.20
CA TRP A 36 9.19 -12.51 1.52
C TRP A 36 8.26 -13.52 2.22
N SER A 37 8.25 -13.45 3.54
CA SER A 37 7.21 -14.04 4.39
C SER A 37 5.94 -13.19 4.38
N ILE A 38 4.85 -13.72 4.93
CA ILE A 38 3.60 -12.98 5.10
C ILE A 38 3.85 -11.77 6.02
N ALA A 39 4.67 -11.94 7.07
CA ALA A 39 5.08 -10.85 7.94
C ALA A 39 5.66 -9.67 7.16
N GLU A 40 6.65 -9.93 6.30
CA GLU A 40 7.35 -8.90 5.52
C GLU A 40 6.41 -8.22 4.52
N ILE A 41 5.50 -8.98 3.88
CA ILE A 41 4.48 -8.45 2.97
C ILE A 41 3.53 -7.49 3.71
N MET A 42 3.00 -7.91 4.86
CA MET A 42 2.09 -7.07 5.65
C MET A 42 2.80 -5.85 6.25
N GLY A 43 4.07 -5.99 6.65
CA GLY A 43 4.91 -4.87 7.08
C GLY A 43 5.11 -3.82 5.99
N HIS A 44 5.37 -4.26 4.75
CA HIS A 44 5.45 -3.39 3.58
C HIS A 44 4.16 -2.59 3.36
N PHE A 45 3.00 -3.26 3.35
CA PHE A 45 1.73 -2.56 3.17
C PHE A 45 1.43 -1.58 4.29
N ARG A 46 1.65 -1.98 5.55
CA ARG A 46 1.47 -1.12 6.72
C ARG A 46 2.27 0.18 6.61
N PHE A 47 3.50 0.13 6.11
CA PHE A 47 4.32 1.32 5.93
C PHE A 47 3.73 2.24 4.85
N TRP A 48 3.41 1.70 3.68
CA TRP A 48 2.92 2.51 2.57
C TRP A 48 1.55 3.12 2.82
N ASP A 49 0.70 2.44 3.59
CA ASP A 49 -0.58 3.01 4.04
C ASP A 49 -0.36 4.19 4.99
N ALA A 50 0.56 4.04 5.96
CA ALA A 50 0.92 5.14 6.86
C ALA A 50 1.53 6.33 6.08
N PHE A 51 2.40 6.06 5.11
CA PHE A 51 2.96 7.09 4.24
C PHE A 51 1.86 7.78 3.41
N LEU A 52 0.92 7.04 2.85
CA LEU A 52 -0.21 7.59 2.12
C LEU A 52 -1.03 8.53 3.00
N LEU A 53 -1.41 8.08 4.19
CA LEU A 53 -2.24 8.84 5.14
C LEU A 53 -1.55 10.11 5.67
N THR A 54 -0.22 10.06 5.85
CA THR A 54 0.51 11.16 6.51
C THR A 54 1.24 12.10 5.55
N LYS A 55 1.68 11.60 4.39
CA LYS A 55 2.58 12.31 3.46
C LYS A 55 2.00 12.54 2.06
N ARG A 56 0.81 12.01 1.77
CA ARG A 56 0.19 12.12 0.44
C ARG A 56 -1.22 12.67 0.54
N LEU A 57 -2.16 11.90 1.11
CA LEU A 57 -3.58 12.24 1.20
C LEU A 57 -3.85 13.68 1.69
N PRO A 58 -3.22 14.16 2.79
CA PRO A 58 -3.47 15.51 3.31
C PRO A 58 -3.17 16.64 2.30
N PHE A 59 -2.34 16.37 1.28
CA PHE A 59 -1.86 17.37 0.34
C PHE A 59 -2.59 17.34 -1.01
N PHE A 60 -3.40 16.32 -1.31
CA PHE A 60 -4.06 16.11 -2.63
C PHE A 60 -4.85 17.33 -3.11
N PHE A 61 -5.53 18.00 -2.18
CA PHE A 61 -6.39 19.13 -2.49
C PHE A 61 -5.80 20.49 -2.10
N THR A 62 -4.52 20.52 -1.76
CA THR A 62 -3.79 21.73 -1.39
C THR A 62 -2.98 22.28 -2.56
N THR A 63 -2.37 23.45 -2.39
CA THR A 63 -1.39 24.03 -3.32
C THR A 63 0.06 23.65 -2.97
N GLN A 64 0.27 22.89 -1.88
CA GLN A 64 1.59 22.48 -1.46
C GLN A 64 2.14 21.38 -2.37
N GLN A 65 3.45 21.42 -2.61
CA GLN A 65 4.12 20.36 -3.36
C GLN A 65 4.29 19.11 -2.50
N PHE A 66 4.18 17.95 -3.12
CA PHE A 66 4.46 16.69 -2.46
C PHE A 66 5.94 16.55 -2.08
N GLU A 67 6.20 16.05 -0.88
CA GLU A 67 7.54 15.58 -0.53
C GLU A 67 8.02 14.52 -1.55
N PRO A 68 9.31 14.49 -1.92
CA PRO A 68 9.87 13.41 -2.72
C PRO A 68 9.54 12.05 -2.11
N SER A 69 9.26 11.05 -2.96
CA SER A 69 9.09 9.69 -2.44
C SER A 69 10.39 9.22 -1.78
N PRO A 70 10.29 8.45 -0.68
CA PRO A 70 11.47 7.94 0.00
C PRO A 70 12.22 6.94 -0.88
N ASN A 71 13.45 6.59 -0.49
CA ASN A 71 14.21 5.53 -1.15
C ASN A 71 13.46 4.19 -0.97
N VAL A 72 12.87 3.69 -2.05
CA VAL A 72 11.98 2.53 -2.03
C VAL A 72 12.69 1.27 -1.54
N ASP A 73 13.94 1.06 -1.94
CA ASP A 73 14.73 -0.11 -1.54
C ASP A 73 14.99 -0.09 -0.03
N LEU A 74 15.41 1.07 0.49
CA LEU A 74 15.64 1.26 1.92
C LEU A 74 14.35 1.07 2.74
N ILE A 75 13.24 1.66 2.28
CA ILE A 75 11.95 1.53 2.97
C ILE A 75 11.44 0.09 2.96
N ASN A 76 11.58 -0.62 1.84
CA ASN A 76 11.17 -2.03 1.76
C ASN A 76 12.01 -2.89 2.70
N GLU A 77 13.32 -2.67 2.78
CA GLU A 77 14.20 -3.36 3.73
C GLU A 77 13.81 -3.06 5.19
N GLN A 78 13.59 -1.79 5.53
CA GLN A 78 13.17 -1.38 6.87
C GLN A 78 11.80 -1.96 7.26
N SER A 79 10.85 -1.96 6.34
CA SER A 79 9.50 -2.50 6.57
C SER A 79 9.54 -4.02 6.80
N ALA A 80 10.36 -4.72 6.01
CA ALA A 80 10.60 -6.15 6.21
C ALA A 80 11.29 -6.42 7.55
N ALA A 81 12.34 -5.66 7.88
CA ALA A 81 13.06 -5.80 9.15
C ALA A 81 12.15 -5.56 10.37
N TYR A 82 11.30 -4.53 10.31
CA TYR A 82 10.29 -4.25 11.33
C TYR A 82 9.35 -5.45 11.54
N ALA A 83 8.78 -6.00 10.48
CA ALA A 83 7.81 -7.07 10.60
C ALA A 83 8.41 -8.41 11.04
N ARG A 84 9.70 -8.66 10.74
CA ARG A 84 10.42 -9.87 11.19
C ARG A 84 10.53 -9.98 12.70
N VAL A 85 10.50 -8.87 13.44
CA VAL A 85 10.66 -8.86 14.91
C VAL A 85 9.41 -8.39 15.65
N THR A 86 8.45 -7.82 14.93
CA THR A 86 7.19 -7.34 15.53
C THR A 86 6.19 -8.48 15.67
N GLU A 87 5.37 -8.40 16.72
CA GLU A 87 4.23 -9.30 16.94
C GLU A 87 3.26 -9.22 15.76
N LYS A 88 2.83 -10.39 15.26
CA LYS A 88 1.87 -10.52 14.15
C LYS A 88 0.65 -9.64 14.36
N ASP A 89 0.04 -9.71 15.54
CA ASP A 89 -1.21 -9.00 15.84
C ASP A 89 -1.03 -7.48 15.77
N LYS A 90 0.14 -6.97 16.18
CA LYS A 90 0.46 -5.55 16.04
C LYS A 90 0.58 -5.13 14.58
N VAL A 91 1.31 -5.90 13.75
CA VAL A 91 1.46 -5.59 12.31
C VAL A 91 0.09 -5.60 11.62
N LEU A 92 -0.73 -6.61 11.89
CA LEU A 92 -2.07 -6.73 11.32
C LEU A 92 -3.00 -5.61 11.79
N ALA A 93 -3.00 -5.28 13.09
CA ALA A 93 -3.83 -4.20 13.64
C ALA A 93 -3.48 -2.85 13.00
N GLU A 94 -2.18 -2.53 12.89
CA GLU A 94 -1.73 -1.29 12.24
C GLU A 94 -2.17 -1.23 10.77
N PHE A 95 -2.00 -2.33 10.01
CA PHE A 95 -2.47 -2.40 8.63
C PHE A 95 -3.99 -2.18 8.53
N ILE A 96 -4.78 -2.89 9.34
CA ILE A 96 -6.25 -2.81 9.33
C ILE A 96 -6.70 -1.38 9.65
N ILE A 97 -6.15 -0.76 10.69
CA ILE A 97 -6.48 0.62 11.09
C ILE A 97 -6.18 1.58 9.94
N HIS A 98 -5.00 1.50 9.32
CA HIS A 98 -4.67 2.39 8.21
C HIS A 98 -5.59 2.17 7.00
N ARG A 99 -5.93 0.93 6.66
CA ARG A 99 -6.85 0.64 5.54
C ARG A 99 -8.27 1.15 5.81
N GLN A 100 -8.76 1.02 7.03
CA GLN A 100 -10.04 1.60 7.43
C GLN A 100 -10.03 3.13 7.24
N GLN A 101 -8.98 3.80 7.73
CA GLN A 101 -8.81 5.25 7.54
C GLN A 101 -8.73 5.64 6.07
N ILE A 102 -8.01 4.87 5.24
CA ILE A 102 -7.97 5.11 3.79
C ILE A 102 -9.37 5.00 3.20
N VAL A 103 -10.12 3.92 3.48
CA VAL A 103 -11.50 3.74 3.00
C VAL A 103 -12.40 4.90 3.41
N GLU A 104 -12.33 5.34 4.66
CA GLU A 104 -13.07 6.50 5.16
C GLU A 104 -12.75 7.78 4.39
N GLN A 105 -11.46 8.05 4.12
CA GLN A 105 -11.04 9.20 3.32
C GLN A 105 -11.55 9.11 1.88
N LEU A 106 -11.47 7.94 1.23
CA LEU A 106 -11.92 7.75 -0.15
C LEU A 106 -13.43 7.98 -0.30
N LEU A 107 -14.23 7.56 0.68
CA LEU A 107 -15.68 7.75 0.67
C LEU A 107 -16.11 9.22 0.78
N GLN A 108 -15.22 10.09 1.28
CA GLN A 108 -15.49 11.52 1.42
C GLN A 108 -15.19 12.32 0.14
N PHE A 109 -14.54 11.72 -0.85
CA PHE A 109 -14.16 12.43 -2.07
C PHE A 109 -15.38 12.65 -2.98
N SER A 110 -15.61 13.90 -3.35
CA SER A 110 -16.57 14.26 -4.39
C SER A 110 -16.13 13.76 -5.77
N PRO A 111 -17.06 13.60 -6.74
CA PRO A 111 -16.71 13.23 -8.12
C PRO A 111 -15.61 14.11 -8.74
N GLN A 112 -15.66 15.42 -8.50
CA GLN A 112 -14.67 16.37 -9.03
C GLN A 112 -13.29 16.18 -8.39
N GLN A 113 -13.24 15.78 -7.11
CA GLN A 113 -11.97 15.49 -6.45
C GLN A 113 -11.28 14.27 -7.04
N TRP A 114 -12.02 13.25 -7.47
CA TRP A 114 -11.47 12.07 -8.14
C TRP A 114 -10.81 12.37 -9.48
N GLU A 115 -11.31 13.39 -10.18
CA GLU A 115 -10.82 13.83 -11.49
C GLU A 115 -9.67 14.85 -11.39
N LYS A 116 -9.39 15.39 -10.20
CA LYS A 116 -8.33 16.38 -10.01
C LYS A 116 -6.97 15.80 -10.41
N MET A 117 -6.22 16.55 -11.21
CA MET A 117 -4.84 16.23 -11.56
C MET A 117 -3.90 16.50 -10.39
N LEU A 118 -3.12 15.48 -10.04
CA LEU A 118 -1.99 15.53 -9.14
C LEU A 118 -0.71 15.67 -9.96
N LYS A 119 0.23 16.49 -9.48
CA LYS A 119 1.59 16.57 -10.01
C LYS A 119 2.57 16.13 -8.94
N ILE A 120 3.20 14.97 -9.15
CA ILE A 120 4.16 14.37 -8.22
C ILE A 120 5.52 14.27 -8.93
N GLY A 121 6.39 15.23 -8.67
CA GLY A 121 7.62 15.40 -9.46
C GLY A 121 7.29 15.64 -10.93
N ASP A 122 7.81 14.77 -11.81
CA ASP A 122 7.61 14.83 -13.26
C ASP A 122 6.37 14.03 -13.73
N THR A 123 5.62 13.41 -12.81
CA THR A 123 4.44 12.60 -13.12
C THR A 123 3.15 13.39 -12.87
N GLU A 124 2.24 13.36 -13.84
CA GLU A 124 0.90 13.93 -13.73
C GLU A 124 -0.15 12.83 -13.92
N LEU A 125 -1.10 12.75 -13.00
CA LEU A 125 -2.18 11.76 -13.00
C LEU A 125 -3.38 12.22 -12.18
N THR A 126 -4.57 11.73 -12.49
CA THR A 126 -5.74 12.03 -11.66
C THR A 126 -5.67 11.32 -10.30
N VAL A 127 -6.40 11.83 -9.31
CA VAL A 127 -6.55 11.15 -8.00
C VAL A 127 -7.02 9.71 -8.18
N LEU A 128 -8.00 9.45 -9.07
CA LEU A 128 -8.45 8.10 -9.37
C LEU A 128 -7.31 7.20 -9.90
N HIS A 129 -6.56 7.68 -10.88
CA HIS A 129 -5.44 6.91 -11.43
C HIS A 129 -4.35 6.65 -10.40
N TYR A 130 -4.07 7.61 -9.50
CA TYR A 130 -3.12 7.43 -8.41
C TYR A 130 -3.47 6.21 -7.56
N PHE A 131 -4.74 6.05 -7.18
CA PHE A 131 -5.15 4.90 -6.37
C PHE A 131 -5.20 3.59 -7.16
N ILE A 132 -5.57 3.63 -8.44
CA ILE A 132 -5.52 2.44 -9.30
C ILE A 132 -4.09 1.91 -9.38
N ILE A 133 -3.11 2.76 -9.69
CA ILE A 133 -1.72 2.28 -9.81
C ILE A 133 -1.10 1.92 -8.46
N SER A 134 -1.47 2.64 -7.38
CA SER A 134 -0.98 2.35 -6.02
C SER A 134 -1.60 1.09 -5.41
N SER A 135 -2.72 0.60 -5.95
CA SER A 135 -3.29 -0.69 -5.53
C SER A 135 -2.51 -1.90 -6.05
N GLN A 136 -1.63 -1.70 -7.04
CA GLN A 136 -0.86 -2.75 -7.71
C GLN A 136 0.65 -2.63 -7.47
N ASN A 137 1.13 -1.46 -7.03
CA ASN A 137 2.54 -1.10 -6.89
C ASN A 137 2.72 -0.12 -5.71
N PRO A 138 3.94 0.08 -5.17
CA PRO A 138 4.18 1.21 -4.28
C PRO A 138 3.75 2.53 -4.95
N PRO A 139 3.33 3.54 -4.16
CA PRO A 139 2.83 4.80 -4.71
C PRO A 139 3.80 5.40 -5.74
N PRO A 140 3.28 5.98 -6.83
CA PRO A 140 4.10 6.51 -7.92
C PRO A 140 5.17 7.47 -7.38
N SER A 141 6.39 7.24 -7.82
CA SER A 141 7.56 8.07 -7.53
C SER A 141 8.26 8.45 -8.83
N ARG A 142 9.14 9.45 -8.75
CA ARG A 142 9.92 10.00 -9.88
C ARG A 142 10.60 8.95 -10.78
N ASN A 143 10.84 7.73 -10.27
CA ASN A 143 11.64 6.70 -10.94
C ASN A 143 10.89 5.42 -11.34
N VAL A 144 9.55 5.32 -11.15
CA VAL A 144 8.81 4.05 -11.37
C VAL A 144 8.69 3.66 -12.85
N VAL A 145 8.94 4.58 -13.79
CA VAL A 145 8.79 4.31 -15.23
C VAL A 145 9.96 3.52 -15.85
N ARG A 146 11.00 3.12 -15.08
CA ARG A 146 12.23 2.52 -15.66
C ARG A 146 12.87 1.33 -14.94
N ARG A 147 12.16 0.53 -14.14
CA ARG A 147 12.79 -0.66 -13.52
C ARG A 147 11.95 -1.92 -13.64
N GLU A 148 12.23 -2.70 -14.70
CA GLU A 148 12.15 -4.16 -14.62
C GLU A 148 13.28 -4.64 -13.70
N GLY A 149 12.95 -5.41 -12.67
CA GLY A 149 13.96 -5.98 -11.76
C GLY A 149 13.92 -5.39 -10.35
N MET A 150 12.82 -5.58 -9.64
CA MET A 150 12.85 -5.68 -8.18
C MET A 150 12.26 -7.02 -7.79
N ASN A 151 12.97 -7.72 -6.89
CA ASN A 151 12.64 -9.04 -6.38
C ASN A 151 11.41 -9.05 -5.43
N ALA A 152 10.61 -8.00 -5.47
CA ALA A 152 9.20 -8.00 -5.13
C ALA A 152 8.46 -7.68 -6.43
N ASN A 153 8.06 -8.72 -7.16
CA ASN A 153 6.95 -8.62 -8.08
C ASN A 153 5.70 -8.91 -7.25
N PRO A 154 4.96 -7.90 -6.74
CA PRO A 154 3.66 -8.11 -6.13
C PRO A 154 2.59 -8.32 -7.20
N MET A 155 2.90 -9.07 -8.27
CA MET A 155 1.85 -9.85 -8.89
C MET A 155 1.49 -10.94 -7.88
N ILE A 156 0.22 -10.91 -7.47
CA ILE A 156 -0.50 -11.92 -6.70
C ILE A 156 -0.45 -11.69 -5.18
N LEU A 157 -1.40 -10.90 -4.68
CA LEU A 157 -2.39 -11.30 -3.66
C LEU A 157 -3.36 -10.10 -3.46
N PRO A 158 -4.54 -10.01 -4.10
CA PRO A 158 -5.24 -10.97 -4.97
C PRO A 158 -5.71 -10.38 -6.33
N VAL A 159 -5.17 -10.91 -7.43
CA VAL A 159 -5.94 -11.12 -8.69
C VAL A 159 -6.41 -12.58 -8.74
N LEU A 160 -6.71 -13.14 -7.57
CA LEU A 160 -7.25 -14.48 -7.37
C LEU A 160 -8.36 -14.45 -6.31
N ILE A 161 -9.32 -13.52 -6.47
CA ILE A 161 -10.73 -13.65 -6.06
C ILE A 161 -11.56 -12.82 -7.06
N CYS A 162 -11.54 -13.24 -8.33
CA CYS A 162 -12.52 -13.07 -9.39
C CYS A 162 -11.99 -13.86 -10.59
#